data_AF-A0A257MRM8-F1
#
_entry.id   AF-A0A257MRM8-F1
#
_cell.length_a   1.000
_cell.length_b   1.000
_cell.length_c   1.000
_cell.angle_alpha   90.00
_cell.angle_beta   90.00
_cell.angle_gamma   90.00
#
_symmetry.space_group_name_H-M   'P 1'
#
loop_
_entity.id
_entity.type
_entity.pdbx_description
1 polymer ?
#
loop_
_entity_poly.entity_id
_entity_poly.type
_entity_poly.pdbx_seq_one_letter_code
_entity_poly.pdbx_strand_id
1 'polypeptide(L)'
;EGPIRLQGSIDPRGFLAVDGQESWITTGNGTVYLYDASGVEVDKTPQHADNEHSDFTYGRQPDGKDTDTRADFGYTMASKGRSNGSGALNQAQ
;
A
#
# COMPACT_ATOMS: atom_id res chain seq x y z
N GLU A 1 -4.20 17.39 -10.58
CA GLU A 1 -4.85 16.08 -10.41
C GLU A 1 -4.08 15.04 -11.20
N GLY A 2 -3.69 13.94 -10.60
CA GLY A 2 -2.92 12.91 -11.30
C GLY A 2 -2.25 11.91 -10.38
N PRO A 3 -1.48 10.97 -10.94
CA PRO A 3 -0.73 10.00 -10.15
C PRO A 3 0.32 10.70 -9.28
N ILE A 4 0.65 10.08 -8.15
CA ILE A 4 1.84 10.44 -7.39
C ILE A 4 3.05 9.94 -8.19
N ARG A 5 3.93 10.84 -8.62
CA ARG A 5 5.15 10.44 -9.33
C ARG A 5 6.15 9.88 -8.33
N LEU A 6 6.47 8.61 -8.47
CA LEU A 6 7.48 7.93 -7.66
C LEU A 6 8.87 8.14 -8.29
N GLN A 7 9.90 8.23 -7.44
CA GLN A 7 11.28 8.39 -7.87
C GLN A 7 12.23 7.70 -6.89
N GLY A 8 13.41 7.30 -7.37
CA GLY A 8 14.44 6.62 -6.57
C GLY A 8 14.38 5.10 -6.71
N SER A 9 14.97 4.41 -5.74
CA SER A 9 15.03 2.95 -5.66
C SER A 9 14.53 2.48 -4.29
N ILE A 10 13.84 1.35 -4.27
CA ILE A 10 13.45 0.66 -3.04
C ILE A 10 14.32 -0.59 -2.94
N ASP A 11 15.00 -0.76 -1.81
CA ASP A 11 15.79 -1.95 -1.55
C ASP A 11 14.91 -3.21 -1.53
N PRO A 12 15.45 -4.41 -1.79
CA PRO A 12 14.69 -5.64 -1.63
C PRO A 12 14.05 -5.73 -0.23
N ARG A 13 12.73 -5.96 -0.17
CA ARG A 13 11.90 -5.94 1.05
C ARG A 13 11.80 -4.57 1.76
N GLY A 14 12.30 -3.51 1.14
CA GLY A 14 12.01 -2.14 1.55
C GLY A 14 10.61 -1.71 1.14
N PHE A 15 10.21 -0.52 1.58
CA PHE A 15 8.96 0.11 1.20
C PHE A 15 9.16 1.62 1.01
N LEU A 16 8.25 2.23 0.26
CA LEU A 16 8.10 3.68 0.18
C LEU A 16 6.67 4.02 0.63
N ALA A 17 6.55 4.86 1.65
CA ALA A 17 5.26 5.40 2.09
C ALA A 17 5.10 6.81 1.53
N VAL A 18 3.97 7.05 0.85
CA VAL A 18 3.59 8.37 0.32
C VAL A 18 2.24 8.76 0.87
N ASP A 19 2.04 10.05 1.09
CA ASP A 19 0.72 10.59 1.42
C ASP A 19 -0.11 10.77 0.15
N GLY A 20 -1.41 10.46 0.25
CA GLY A 20 -2.37 10.68 -0.82
C GLY A 20 -2.48 12.17 -1.18
N GLN A 21 -3.02 12.48 -2.37
CA GLN A 21 -3.26 13.86 -2.77
C GLN A 21 -4.62 14.34 -2.24
N GLU A 22 -4.73 15.61 -1.85
CA GLU A 22 -6.00 16.22 -1.43
C GLU A 22 -7.11 16.12 -2.48
N SER A 23 -6.74 16.03 -3.77
CA SER A 23 -7.67 15.86 -4.87
C SER A 23 -8.20 14.42 -5.02
N TRP A 24 -7.70 13.46 -4.26
CA TRP A 24 -8.22 12.09 -4.31
C TRP A 24 -9.60 12.05 -3.66
N ILE A 25 -10.59 11.58 -4.41
CA ILE A 25 -11.97 11.47 -3.93
C ILE A 25 -12.02 10.38 -2.85
N THR A 26 -12.32 10.77 -1.61
CA THR A 26 -12.48 9.84 -0.49
C THR A 26 -13.97 9.51 -0.29
N THR A 27 -14.48 8.52 -1.03
CA THR A 27 -15.89 8.06 -0.93
C THR A 27 -16.10 6.94 0.09
N GLY A 28 -15.07 6.58 0.87
CA GLY A 28 -15.11 5.42 1.77
C GLY A 28 -14.87 4.08 1.08
N ASN A 29 -14.57 4.11 -0.23
CA ASN A 29 -14.11 2.96 -1.01
C ASN A 29 -13.02 3.41 -1.99
N GLY A 30 -11.99 2.60 -2.16
CA GLY A 30 -10.86 2.98 -3.00
C GLY A 30 -10.10 1.80 -3.58
N THR A 31 -9.48 2.07 -4.72
CA THR A 31 -8.47 1.22 -5.35
C THR A 31 -7.28 2.10 -5.69
N VAL A 32 -6.08 1.65 -5.34
CA VAL A 32 -4.82 2.27 -5.75
C VAL A 32 -4.19 1.43 -6.85
N TYR A 33 -3.73 2.08 -7.91
CA TYR A 33 -3.04 1.46 -9.04
C TYR A 33 -1.57 1.90 -9.03
N LEU A 34 -0.68 0.96 -9.29
CA LEU A 34 0.73 1.20 -9.55
C LEU A 34 1.00 1.04 -11.04
N TYR A 35 1.60 2.06 -11.65
CA TYR A 35 1.98 2.06 -13.04
C TYR A 35 3.50 2.12 -13.19
N ASP A 36 4.03 1.46 -14.21
CA ASP A 36 5.42 1.66 -14.63
C ASP A 36 5.62 3.01 -15.34
N ALA A 37 6.87 3.32 -15.68
CA ALA A 37 7.23 4.58 -16.33
C ALA A 37 6.64 4.74 -17.75
N SER A 38 6.18 3.66 -18.38
CA SER A 38 5.50 3.67 -19.67
C SER A 38 3.97 3.81 -19.56
N GLY A 39 3.44 3.75 -18.33
CA GLY A 39 2.01 3.85 -18.03
C GLY A 39 1.28 2.51 -18.00
N VAL A 40 2.00 1.38 -17.94
CA VAL A 40 1.41 0.03 -17.83
C VAL A 40 1.12 -0.27 -16.35
N GLU A 41 -0.07 -0.78 -16.05
CA GLU A 41 -0.43 -1.26 -14.70
C GLU A 41 0.45 -2.46 -14.32
N VAL A 42 1.13 -2.38 -13.18
CA VAL A 42 2.00 -3.46 -12.67
C VAL A 42 1.51 -4.06 -11.36
N ASP A 43 0.69 -3.34 -10.60
CA ASP A 43 -0.01 -3.84 -9.41
C ASP A 43 -1.24 -2.97 -9.13
N LYS A 44 -2.21 -3.49 -8.38
CA LYS A 44 -3.31 -2.72 -7.81
C LYS A 44 -3.81 -3.32 -6.50
N THR A 45 -4.43 -2.49 -5.68
CA THR A 45 -5.21 -3.01 -4.56
C THR A 45 -6.57 -3.52 -5.04
N PRO A 46 -7.16 -4.54 -4.41
CA PRO A 46 -8.58 -4.80 -4.56
C PRO A 46 -9.39 -3.61 -4.01
N GLN A 47 -10.64 -3.49 -4.45
CA GLN A 47 -11.54 -2.49 -3.90
C GLN A 47 -11.90 -2.87 -2.45
N HIS A 48 -11.58 -1.98 -1.51
CA HIS A 48 -11.96 -2.12 -0.11
C HIS A 48 -12.83 -0.94 0.31
N ALA A 49 -13.83 -1.25 1.15
CA ALA A 49 -14.61 -0.24 1.84
C ALA A 49 -14.00 0.01 3.22
N ASP A 50 -13.72 1.27 3.50
CA ASP A 50 -13.25 1.76 4.79
C ASP A 50 -14.01 3.05 5.10
N ASN A 51 -15.06 2.90 5.91
CA ASN A 51 -15.89 4.01 6.37
C ASN A 51 -15.56 4.39 7.82
N GLU A 52 -14.56 3.72 8.41
CA GLU A 52 -14.15 3.98 9.78
C GLU A 52 -13.04 5.03 9.76
N HIS A 53 -13.28 6.17 10.39
CA HIS A 53 -12.28 7.21 10.56
C HIS A 53 -11.31 6.85 11.70
N SER A 54 -10.61 5.73 11.57
CA SER A 54 -9.74 5.14 12.59
C SER A 54 -8.29 4.98 12.10
N ASP A 55 -7.40 4.55 13.00
CA ASP A 55 -6.00 4.22 12.67
C ASP A 55 -5.85 2.83 12.03
N PHE A 56 -6.93 2.19 11.57
CA PHE A 56 -6.89 0.91 10.86
C PHE A 56 -6.93 1.11 9.35
N THR A 57 -6.25 0.25 8.62
CA THR A 57 -6.15 0.32 7.16
C THR A 57 -6.05 -1.07 6.55
N TYR A 58 -6.34 -1.18 5.26
CA TYR A 58 -6.11 -2.40 4.49
C TYR A 58 -4.67 -2.42 3.96
N GLY A 59 -3.92 -3.46 4.33
CA GLY A 59 -2.56 -3.70 3.84
C GLY A 59 -2.34 -5.16 3.49
N ARG A 60 -1.39 -5.42 2.59
CA ARG A 60 -0.94 -6.80 2.28
C ARG A 60 -0.35 -7.43 3.55
N GLN A 61 -0.78 -8.64 3.87
CA GLN A 61 -0.38 -9.39 5.05
C GLN A 61 0.12 -10.80 4.66
N PRO A 62 1.44 -11.06 4.69
CA PRO A 62 2.55 -10.13 4.99
C PRO A 62 2.88 -9.18 3.81
N ASP A 63 3.88 -8.28 3.98
CA ASP A 63 4.32 -7.43 2.86
C ASP A 63 4.75 -8.28 1.66
N GLY A 64 4.43 -7.78 0.47
CA GLY A 64 4.78 -8.45 -0.79
C GLY A 64 4.03 -9.76 -1.05
N LYS A 65 3.11 -10.19 -0.17
CA LYS A 65 2.21 -11.30 -0.49
C LYS A 65 1.28 -10.87 -1.61
N ASP A 66 1.46 -11.48 -2.77
CA ASP A 66 0.65 -11.20 -3.96
C ASP A 66 0.25 -12.48 -4.67
N THR A 67 -1.00 -12.87 -4.44
CA THR A 67 -1.69 -13.96 -5.12
C THR A 67 -2.76 -13.43 -6.07
N ASP A 68 -2.79 -12.11 -6.30
CA ASP A 68 -3.84 -11.39 -7.03
C ASP A 68 -5.25 -11.65 -6.45
N THR A 69 -5.35 -11.78 -5.12
CA THR A 69 -6.63 -11.98 -4.44
C THR A 69 -6.85 -11.01 -3.29
N ARG A 70 -8.14 -10.75 -3.01
CA ARG A 70 -8.53 -9.95 -1.83
C ARG A 70 -8.05 -10.55 -0.50
N ALA A 71 -7.76 -11.85 -0.45
CA ALA A 71 -7.26 -12.53 0.74
C ALA A 71 -5.79 -12.21 1.07
N ASP A 72 -5.12 -11.43 0.21
CA ASP A 72 -3.80 -10.87 0.52
C ASP A 72 -3.88 -9.71 1.50
N PHE A 73 -5.05 -9.08 1.63
CA PHE A 73 -5.24 -7.85 2.39
C PHE A 73 -5.98 -8.11 3.71
N GLY A 74 -5.44 -7.58 4.81
CA GLY A 74 -6.07 -7.57 6.13
C GLY A 74 -6.38 -6.16 6.60
N TYR A 75 -7.51 -5.99 7.29
CA TYR A 75 -7.83 -4.73 7.99
C TYR A 75 -7.15 -4.74 9.35
N THR A 76 -6.08 -3.95 9.50
CA THR A 76 -5.20 -3.97 10.67
C THR A 76 -4.77 -2.56 11.05
N MET A 77 -4.18 -2.39 12.23
CA MET A 77 -3.61 -1.11 12.64
C MET A 77 -2.58 -0.63 11.62
N ALA A 78 -2.67 0.64 11.24
CA ALA A 78 -1.80 1.24 10.25
C ALA A 78 -0.32 1.11 10.65
N SER A 79 0.49 0.73 9.66
CA SER A 79 1.91 0.46 9.79
C SER A 79 2.76 1.50 9.07
N LYS A 80 2.26 2.72 8.83
CA LYS A 80 2.98 3.76 8.07
C LYS A 80 4.44 3.86 8.56
N GLY A 81 5.39 3.62 7.65
CA GLY A 81 6.82 3.62 7.97
C GLY A 81 7.37 2.34 8.59
N ARG A 82 6.60 1.24 8.63
CA ARG A 82 6.95 -0.08 9.19
C ARG A 82 6.39 -1.21 8.33
N SER A 83 6.90 -2.43 8.53
CA SER A 83 6.46 -3.65 7.84
C SER A 83 5.11 -4.18 8.37
N ASN A 84 4.29 -4.75 7.48
CA ASN A 84 3.09 -5.55 7.79
C ASN A 84 3.42 -7.03 8.11
N GLY A 85 4.67 -7.34 8.43
CA GLY A 85 5.08 -8.68 8.82
C GLY A 85 5.63 -9.52 7.69
N SER A 86 6.47 -8.98 6.82
CA SER A 86 7.45 -9.77 6.07
C SER A 86 8.83 -9.59 6.73
N GLY A 87 9.57 -10.67 6.94
CA GLY A 87 10.75 -10.67 7.80
C GLY A 87 11.84 -9.65 7.44
N ALA A 88 11.84 -8.51 8.13
CA ALA A 88 13.09 -8.01 8.69
C ALA A 88 13.43 -8.90 9.88
N LEU A 89 14.39 -9.81 9.69
CA LEU A 89 15.18 -10.29 10.81
C LEU A 89 15.73 -9.07 11.54
N ASN A 90 15.56 -9.05 12.87
CA ASN A 90 16.23 -8.19 13.84
C ASN A 90 17.30 -7.27 13.25
N GLN A 91 17.07 -5.96 13.30
CA GLN A 91 18.17 -5.07 13.61
C GLN A 91 17.96 -4.57 15.03
N ALA A 92 18.56 -5.33 15.95
CA ALA A 92 18.96 -4.78 17.22
C ALA A 92 20.01 -3.70 16.95
N GLN A 93 19.74 -2.48 17.38
CA GLN A 93 20.67 -1.61 18.12
C GLN A 93 19.87 -0.47 18.76
#